data_AF-A0A4V3A356-F1
#
_entry.id   AF-A0A4V3A356-F1
#
_cell.length_a   1.000
_cell.length_b   1.000
_cell.length_c   1.000
_cell.angle_alpha   90.00
_cell.angle_beta   90.00
_cell.angle_gamma   90.00
#
_symmetry.space_group_name_H-M   'P 1'
#
loop_
_entity.id
_entity.type
_entity.pdbx_description
1 polymer ?
#
loop_
_entity_poly.entity_id
_entity_poly.type
_entity_poly.pdbx_seq_one_letter_code
_entity_poly.pdbx_strand_id
1 'polypeptide(L)'
;MKDSLKYYKIKKQGNSLTISINKDAEIKEGQLYSLEINSAGQLIYTPVESPTNIWDTEEAQNHNFQKDLKEIGFNVGNESSKGQEGAEYC
;
A
#
# COMPACT_ATOMS: atom_id res chain seq x y z
N MET A 1 -17.34 24.19 -23.62
CA MET A 1 -16.11 23.54 -23.10
C MET A 1 -15.53 22.70 -24.22
N LYS A 2 -14.24 22.86 -24.56
CA LYS A 2 -13.59 22.05 -25.59
C LYS A 2 -13.15 20.74 -24.93
N ASP A 3 -13.97 19.70 -25.07
CA ASP A 3 -13.55 18.33 -24.75
C ASP A 3 -12.55 17.85 -25.80
N SER A 4 -11.29 18.22 -25.60
CA SER A 4 -10.19 17.59 -26.32
C SER A 4 -10.07 16.15 -25.80
N LEU A 5 -10.44 15.16 -26.61
CA LEU A 5 -10.12 13.76 -26.37
C LEU A 5 -8.58 13.64 -26.29
N LYS A 6 -8.06 13.67 -25.08
CA LYS A 6 -6.64 13.45 -24.81
C LYS A 6 -6.45 11.93 -24.81
N TYR A 7 -5.88 11.39 -25.87
CA TYR A 7 -5.51 9.97 -25.92
C TYR A 7 -4.39 9.72 -24.91
N TYR A 8 -4.59 8.77 -24.01
CA TYR A 8 -3.57 8.36 -23.04
C TYR A 8 -3.05 6.97 -23.43
N LYS A 9 -1.74 6.78 -23.36
CA LYS A 9 -1.10 5.49 -23.59
C LYS A 9 -0.63 4.90 -22.26
N ILE A 10 -1.13 3.72 -21.94
CA ILE A 10 -0.65 2.93 -20.80
C ILE A 10 0.74 2.39 -21.14
N LYS A 11 1.66 2.46 -20.17
CA LYS A 11 3.02 1.94 -20.28
C LYS A 11 3.30 0.99 -19.12
N LYS A 12 4.14 -0.02 -19.34
CA LYS A 12 4.69 -0.85 -18.27
C LYS A 12 5.94 -0.19 -17.71
N GLN A 13 6.03 -0.03 -16.41
CA GLN A 13 7.21 0.45 -15.70
C GLN A 13 7.51 -0.52 -14.55
N GLY A 14 8.62 -1.26 -14.66
CA GLY A 14 8.88 -2.40 -13.78
C GLY A 14 7.76 -3.43 -13.86
N ASN A 15 7.14 -3.74 -12.72
CA ASN A 15 6.00 -4.67 -12.61
C ASN A 15 4.64 -3.97 -12.57
N SER A 16 4.59 -2.67 -12.84
CA SER A 16 3.36 -1.86 -12.74
C SER A 16 2.94 -1.30 -14.09
N LEU A 17 1.63 -1.07 -14.25
CA LEU A 17 1.06 -0.28 -15.34
C LEU A 17 0.99 1.19 -14.92
N THR A 18 1.33 2.08 -15.85
CA THR A 18 1.43 3.52 -15.60
C THR A 18 0.74 4.30 -16.71
N ILE A 19 0.14 5.43 -16.36
CA ILE A 19 -0.41 6.40 -17.30
C ILE A 19 0.29 7.74 -17.09
N SER A 20 0.62 8.42 -18.19
CA SER A 20 1.17 9.77 -18.12
C SER A 20 0.03 10.77 -17.97
N ILE A 21 0.08 11.57 -16.92
CA ILE A 21 -0.87 12.65 -16.67
C ILE A 21 -0.27 13.96 -17.19
N ASN A 22 -1.10 14.84 -17.75
CA ASN A 22 -0.64 16.16 -18.19
C ASN A 22 -0.24 17.03 -17.00
N LYS A 23 0.79 17.85 -17.18
CA LYS A 23 1.28 18.78 -16.14
C LYS A 23 0.20 19.76 -15.67
N ASP A 24 -0.72 20.13 -16.57
CA ASP A 24 -1.84 21.03 -16.29
C ASP A 24 -2.88 20.44 -15.32
N ALA A 25 -2.79 19.16 -14.97
CA ALA A 25 -3.68 18.52 -14.00
C ALA A 25 -3.29 18.83 -12.53
N GLU A 26 -2.22 19.61 -12.31
CA GLU A 26 -1.77 20.08 -10.99
C GLU A 26 -1.52 18.96 -9.96
N ILE A 27 -1.23 17.74 -10.45
CA ILE A 27 -0.81 16.61 -9.62
C ILE A 27 0.60 16.89 -9.07
N LYS A 28 0.75 16.78 -7.75
CA LYS A 28 2.03 17.01 -7.07
C LYS A 28 2.82 15.71 -6.95
N GLU A 29 4.12 15.79 -7.20
CA GLU A 29 5.03 14.66 -6.93
C GLU A 29 5.05 14.36 -5.41
N GLY A 30 5.08 13.07 -5.06
CA GLY A 30 5.08 12.61 -3.67
C GLY A 30 3.72 12.64 -2.96
N GLN A 31 2.68 13.20 -3.57
CA GLN A 31 1.32 13.17 -3.02
C GLN A 31 0.68 11.79 -3.22
N LEU A 32 0.02 11.27 -2.19
CA LEU A 32 -0.73 10.01 -2.25
C LEU A 32 -2.12 10.27 -2.84
N TYR A 33 -2.59 9.35 -3.69
CA TYR A 33 -3.92 9.37 -4.29
C TYR A 33 -4.60 8.02 -4.13
N SER A 34 -5.89 8.01 -3.83
CA SER A 34 -6.74 6.84 -3.98
C SER A 34 -7.20 6.73 -5.44
N LEU A 35 -7.33 5.51 -5.93
CA LEU A 35 -7.77 5.20 -7.29
C LEU A 35 -8.99 4.29 -7.24
N GLU A 36 -10.09 4.73 -7.80
CA GLU A 36 -11.36 3.98 -7.81
C GLU A 36 -11.96 3.95 -9.21
N ILE A 37 -12.60 2.85 -9.56
CA ILE A 37 -13.40 2.74 -10.78
C ILE A 37 -14.86 2.92 -10.36
N ASN A 38 -15.51 3.97 -10.87
CA ASN A 38 -16.92 4.20 -10.58
C ASN A 38 -17.83 3.23 -11.37
N SER A 39 -19.13 3.28 -11.10
CA SER A 39 -20.13 2.45 -11.80
C SER A 39 -20.22 2.70 -13.32
N ALA A 40 -19.72 3.84 -13.80
CA ALA A 40 -19.62 4.18 -15.21
C ALA A 40 -18.28 3.73 -15.85
N GLY A 41 -17.42 3.01 -15.11
CA GLY A 41 -16.13 2.52 -15.60
C GLY A 41 -15.04 3.59 -15.71
N GLN A 42 -15.24 4.76 -15.11
CA GLN A 42 -14.27 5.85 -15.10
C GLN A 42 -13.29 5.68 -13.94
N LEU A 43 -12.01 5.90 -14.21
CA LEU A 43 -10.97 5.95 -13.18
C LEU A 43 -10.98 7.33 -12.51
N ILE A 44 -11.34 7.35 -11.22
CA ILE A 44 -11.32 8.54 -10.36
C ILE A 44 -10.07 8.47 -9.50
N TYR A 45 -9.32 9.58 -9.45
CA TYR A 45 -8.18 9.76 -8.56
C TYR A 45 -8.48 10.88 -7.56
N THR A 46 -8.30 10.61 -6.27
CA THR A 46 -8.60 11.59 -5.20
C THR A 46 -7.37 11.75 -4.30
N PRO A 47 -6.90 12.99 -4.02
CA PRO A 47 -5.81 13.21 -3.07
C PRO A 47 -6.16 12.65 -1.69
N VAL A 48 -5.20 11.95 -1.08
CA VAL A 48 -5.32 11.46 0.30
C VAL A 48 -4.51 12.38 1.20
N GLU A 49 -5.18 13.16 2.06
CA GLU A 49 -4.51 14.10 2.96
C GLU A 49 -3.91 13.41 4.19
N SER A 50 -4.63 12.40 4.72
CA SER A 50 -4.19 11.58 5.85
C SER A 50 -4.46 10.13 5.50
N PRO A 51 -3.46 9.36 5.05
CA PRO A 51 -3.67 7.93 4.85
C PRO A 51 -4.04 7.32 6.19
N THR A 52 -5.22 6.70 6.27
CA THR A 52 -5.64 5.97 7.47
C THR A 52 -4.69 4.80 7.64
N ASN A 53 -3.72 4.97 8.53
CA ASN A 53 -2.86 3.89 8.95
C ASN A 53 -3.69 2.95 9.82
N ILE A 54 -3.73 1.67 9.46
CA ILE A 54 -4.48 0.66 10.20
C ILE A 54 -4.03 0.54 11.66
N TRP A 55 -2.77 0.88 11.95
CA TRP A 55 -2.21 0.89 13.31
C TRP A 55 -2.70 2.06 14.16
N ASP A 56 -3.24 3.10 13.53
CA ASP A 56 -3.76 4.29 14.21
C ASP A 56 -5.28 4.18 14.46
N THR A 57 -5.89 3.02 14.16
CA THR A 57 -7.30 2.75 14.48
C THR A 57 -7.48 2.40 15.96
N GLU A 58 -8.63 2.74 16.55
CA GLU A 58 -8.97 2.34 17.92
C GLU A 58 -8.93 0.82 18.09
N GLU A 59 -9.28 0.07 17.05
CA GLU A 59 -9.21 -1.39 17.04
C GLU A 59 -7.77 -1.86 17.22
N ALA A 60 -6.81 -1.33 16.44
CA ALA A 60 -5.40 -1.67 16.58
C ALA A 60 -4.80 -1.23 17.93
N GLN A 61 -5.19 -0.06 18.46
CA GLN A 61 -4.70 0.41 19.75
C GLN A 61 -5.18 -0.45 20.92
N ASN A 62 -6.39 -1.00 20.82
CA ASN A 62 -6.98 -1.87 21.84
C ASN A 62 -6.72 -3.37 21.60
N HIS A 63 -6.10 -3.72 20.48
CA HIS A 63 -5.82 -5.11 20.15
C HIS A 63 -4.68 -5.67 21.00
N ASN A 64 -4.88 -6.87 21.56
CA ASN A 64 -3.90 -7.50 22.42
C ASN A 64 -2.92 -8.35 21.60
N PHE A 65 -1.96 -7.70 20.95
CA PHE A 65 -0.91 -8.37 20.16
C PHE A 65 -0.11 -9.40 20.97
N GLN A 66 0.00 -9.24 22.29
CA GLN A 66 0.69 -10.21 23.16
C GLN A 66 -0.08 -11.53 23.28
N LYS A 67 -1.41 -11.48 23.20
CA LYS A 67 -2.24 -12.68 23.14
C LYS A 67 -2.03 -13.41 21.82
N ASP A 68 -2.05 -12.68 20.72
CA ASP A 68 -1.81 -13.24 19.40
C ASP A 68 -0.44 -13.91 19.33
N LEU A 69 0.63 -13.24 19.78
CA LEU A 69 1.98 -13.84 19.81
C LEU A 69 2.03 -15.19 20.55
N LYS A 70 1.24 -15.33 21.63
CA LYS A 70 1.12 -16.59 22.37
C LYS A 70 0.31 -17.64 21.62
N GLU A 71 -0.76 -17.24 20.92
CA GLU A 71 -1.59 -18.15 20.11
C GLU A 71 -0.86 -18.65 18.86
N ILE A 72 -0.06 -17.78 18.22
CA ILE A 72 0.75 -18.15 17.04
C ILE A 72 1.93 -19.05 17.44
N GLY A 73 2.22 -19.16 18.74
CA GLY A 73 3.29 -20.02 19.27
C GLY A 73 4.69 -19.55 18.85
N PHE A 74 4.85 -18.27 18.52
CA PHE A 74 6.10 -17.72 18.01
C PHE A 74 7.10 -17.57 19.15
N ASN A 75 7.97 -18.57 19.30
CA ASN A 75 8.92 -18.69 20.39
C ASN A 75 10.26 -18.09 19.94
N VAL A 76 10.33 -16.75 19.87
CA VAL A 76 11.53 -16.03 19.43
C VAL A 76 12.72 -16.45 20.31
N GLY A 77 13.66 -17.20 19.73
CA GLY A 77 14.87 -17.72 20.40
C GLY A 77 14.85 -19.20 20.80
N ASN A 78 13.71 -19.91 20.73
CA ASN A 78 13.61 -21.36 21.00
C ASN A 78 13.26 -22.19 19.77
N GLU A 79 13.25 -21.58 18.58
CA GLU A 79 13.07 -22.31 17.33
C GLU A 79 14.35 -23.07 16.99
N SER A 80 14.24 -24.37 16.74
CA SER A 80 15.34 -25.12 16.16
C SER A 80 15.62 -24.54 14.77
N SER A 81 16.82 -23.98 14.55
CA SER A 81 17.22 -23.45 13.24
C SER A 81 16.90 -24.48 12.16
N LYS A 82 15.96 -24.16 11.26
CA LYS A 82 15.64 -25.01 10.11
C LYS A 82 16.52 -24.70 8.89
N GLY A 83 17.39 -23.71 9.01
CA GLY A 83 18.42 -23.40 8.03
C GLY A 83 19.72 -24.15 8.32
N GLN A 84 20.50 -24.43 7.28
CA GLN A 84 21.84 -25.00 7.39
C GLN A 84 22.87 -24.06 8.05
N GLU A 85 22.46 -22.85 8.37
CA GLU A 85 23.27 -21.82 9.02
C GLU A 85 23.00 -21.91 10.53
N GLY A 86 23.79 -22.74 11.22
CA GLY A 86 23.79 -22.79 12.68
C GLY A 86 24.39 -21.51 13.22
N ALA A 87 23.56 -20.67 13.85
CA ALA A 87 24.03 -19.51 14.60
C ALA A 87 23.72 -19.74 16.08
N GLU A 88 24.73 -20.19 16.84
CA GLU A 88 24.79 -20.01 18.28
C GLU A 88 24.96 -18.51 18.55
N TYR A 89 24.03 -17.90 19.29
CA TYR A 89 24.22 -16.57 19.85
C TYR A 89 24.58 -16.72 21.33
N CYS A 90 25.77 -16.21 21.70
CA CYS A 90 26.31 -16.17 23.06
C CYS A 90 25.53 -15.24 24.00
#